data_AF-A0A9E3M5Y7-F1
#
_entry.id   AF-A0A9E3M5Y7-F1
#
_cell.length_a   1.000
_cell.length_b   1.000
_cell.length_c   1.000
_cell.angle_alpha   90.00
_cell.angle_beta   90.00
_cell.angle_gamma   90.00
#
_symmetry.space_group_name_H-M   'P 1'
#
loop_
_entity.id
_entity.type
_entity.pdbx_description
1 polymer ?
#
loop_
_entity_poly.entity_id
_entity_poly.type
_entity_poly.pdbx_seq_one_letter_code
_entity_poly.pdbx_strand_id
1 'polypeptide(L)'
;MRIITRTSLLPAALCLAVSLHADQPRGWLNLAGQVKSAGAIVHGKVISGECRFEHGRIYTYYRVGVIEDLKGEAAGEISVRVPGGVVGVVAYVVPGAPEFGFKQEGVVFLRAAGGGVWELDGITSGVYGVDREGDGPGYVATGSIRAGPVLAADGHLADLPEVMPLADFKTMIGRILGRENSPEAGQFMPGKLKGNSGGKIKQQQPATQLAAGNVQAGFSRILQRPVDIFWNLDRDYGPVADGRIVWWFNPDSIDGKSPFGTSSAEVLDAVRWSFDRWNEVPTARIKYEFAGSRTDIADHKLDMVNMITFADSEYVHGIQRDAIASARPFALARRTYVGPEGLDFDLDGRIDFPDFPQGIWEAGTIIDCDIRWDAGGPGADLDFATDGTPNALSVQGVFNHELGHFAGLAHSPIRDLSRWFSPSNATPTMFSIAIPNPPDGSENIMLSLAFDDRLSLSMLYPAVGFSTEYGGIEGRVLSGIDGKPVRGNFVAVLGAPQGEGYRNLNDAYNRAPLATGVFTDQQGAFRIQGLPPGDYILGLQPMDDSPPGTNKRAFNTLVARFGDVDFVWDEFYNGSSESADEPDPWAAEPVTVTAGATAGGIEI
;
A
#
# COMPACT_ATOMS: atom_id res chain seq x y z
N MET A 1 -52.60 -37.08 -48.38
CA MET A 1 -51.77 -37.00 -49.60
C MET A 1 -50.34 -37.35 -49.21
N ARG A 2 -49.81 -38.47 -49.75
CA ARG A 2 -48.41 -38.92 -49.93
C ARG A 2 -47.33 -38.55 -48.88
N ILE A 3 -46.65 -39.46 -48.16
CA ILE A 3 -45.72 -40.60 -48.46
C ILE A 3 -44.31 -40.26 -47.87
N ILE A 4 -43.92 -41.02 -46.82
CA ILE A 4 -42.73 -41.88 -46.65
C ILE A 4 -41.27 -41.32 -46.83
N THR A 5 -40.47 -41.63 -45.78
CA THR A 5 -39.00 -41.91 -45.61
C THR A 5 -37.92 -40.84 -45.77
N ARG A 6 -37.04 -40.73 -44.75
CA ARG A 6 -35.75 -41.47 -44.69
C ARG A 6 -34.98 -41.23 -43.38
N THR A 7 -34.59 -42.32 -42.75
CA THR A 7 -33.37 -42.49 -41.94
C THR A 7 -32.13 -42.09 -42.74
N SER A 8 -31.09 -41.53 -42.08
CA SER A 8 -29.68 -42.00 -42.11
C SER A 8 -28.66 -40.94 -41.64
N LEU A 9 -27.79 -41.37 -40.72
CA LEU A 9 -26.34 -41.11 -40.63
C LEU A 9 -25.83 -39.77 -40.06
N LEU A 10 -25.14 -39.90 -38.91
CA LEU A 10 -24.02 -39.05 -38.48
C LEU A 10 -23.01 -38.84 -39.63
N PRO A 11 -22.34 -37.67 -39.63
CA PRO A 11 -20.90 -37.73 -39.45
C PRO A 11 -20.41 -36.79 -38.34
N ALA A 12 -19.34 -37.23 -37.68
CA ALA A 12 -18.53 -36.46 -36.76
C ALA A 12 -18.13 -35.10 -37.35
N ALA A 13 -18.32 -34.03 -36.60
CA ALA A 13 -17.73 -32.74 -36.88
C ALA A 13 -17.14 -32.17 -35.59
N LEU A 14 -15.83 -32.40 -35.46
CA LEU A 14 -14.82 -31.49 -34.94
C LEU A 14 -15.26 -30.59 -33.77
N CYS A 15 -14.77 -30.92 -32.57
CA CYS A 15 -14.62 -29.98 -31.47
C CYS A 15 -13.75 -28.82 -31.94
N LEU A 16 -14.36 -27.77 -32.49
CA LEU A 16 -13.74 -26.46 -32.59
C LEU A 16 -13.71 -25.91 -31.17
N ALA A 17 -12.50 -25.89 -30.62
CA ALA A 17 -12.14 -25.18 -29.43
C ALA A 17 -12.74 -23.77 -29.50
N VAL A 18 -13.80 -23.55 -28.74
CA VAL A 18 -14.10 -22.20 -28.25
C VAL A 18 -12.96 -21.93 -27.29
N SER A 19 -11.95 -21.20 -27.76
CA SER A 19 -11.02 -20.53 -26.86
C SER A 19 -11.90 -19.65 -25.97
N LEU A 20 -12.18 -20.16 -24.78
CA LEU A 20 -12.54 -19.37 -23.61
C LEU A 20 -11.54 -18.24 -23.60
N HIS A 21 -11.97 -17.05 -24.00
CA HIS A 21 -11.24 -15.85 -23.66
C HIS A 21 -11.27 -15.84 -22.14
N ALA A 22 -10.13 -16.11 -21.53
CA ALA A 22 -9.90 -15.84 -20.13
C ALA A 22 -10.13 -14.35 -19.95
N ASP A 23 -11.37 -13.99 -19.60
CA ASP A 23 -11.77 -12.64 -19.28
C ASP A 23 -10.92 -12.24 -18.07
N GLN A 24 -10.04 -11.26 -18.26
CA GLN A 24 -9.16 -10.75 -17.21
C GLN A 24 -10.02 -10.25 -16.04
N PRO A 25 -9.53 -10.30 -14.79
CA PRO A 25 -10.26 -9.74 -13.65
C PRO A 25 -10.63 -8.27 -13.91
N ARG A 26 -11.93 -8.01 -14.07
CA ARG A 26 -12.49 -6.67 -14.26
C ARG A 26 -12.46 -5.96 -12.90
N GLY A 27 -11.76 -4.84 -12.82
CA GLY A 27 -11.60 -4.11 -11.54
C GLY A 27 -10.47 -3.09 -11.53
N TRP A 28 -9.58 -3.12 -12.52
CA TRP A 28 -8.49 -2.17 -12.66
C TRP A 28 -8.82 -1.19 -13.79
N LEU A 29 -9.15 0.05 -13.46
CA LEU A 29 -9.26 1.11 -14.46
C LEU A 29 -7.89 1.34 -15.08
N ASN A 30 -7.71 0.89 -16.31
CA ASN A 30 -6.55 1.29 -17.12
C ASN A 30 -6.63 2.79 -17.44
N LEU A 31 -5.53 3.37 -17.94
CA LEU A 31 -5.47 4.80 -18.27
C LEU A 31 -6.66 5.27 -19.13
N ALA A 32 -7.12 4.47 -20.10
CA ALA A 32 -8.25 4.83 -20.95
C ALA A 32 -9.57 4.93 -20.17
N GLY A 33 -9.80 3.97 -19.26
CA GLY A 33 -10.94 4.00 -18.34
C GLY A 33 -10.92 5.23 -17.43
N GLN A 34 -9.74 5.59 -16.89
CA GLN A 34 -9.58 6.75 -16.02
C GLN A 34 -9.73 8.08 -16.78
N VAL A 35 -9.16 8.19 -17.98
CA VAL A 35 -9.38 9.33 -18.88
C VAL A 35 -10.86 9.49 -19.16
N LYS A 36 -11.63 8.41 -19.30
CA LYS A 36 -13.07 8.46 -19.52
C LYS A 36 -13.83 8.92 -18.28
N SER A 37 -13.49 8.42 -17.09
CA SER A 37 -14.20 8.74 -15.84
C SER A 37 -13.92 10.14 -15.29
N ALA A 38 -12.70 10.66 -15.48
CA ALA A 38 -12.31 11.94 -14.93
C ALA A 38 -13.19 13.08 -15.45
N GLY A 39 -13.70 13.94 -14.57
CA GLY A 39 -14.44 15.14 -14.97
C GLY A 39 -13.53 16.21 -15.60
N ALA A 40 -12.29 16.30 -15.12
CA ALA A 40 -11.24 17.14 -15.70
C ALA A 40 -9.86 16.46 -15.58
N ILE A 41 -8.93 16.84 -16.46
CA ILE A 41 -7.53 16.40 -16.41
C ILE A 41 -6.68 17.65 -16.64
N VAL A 42 -5.81 17.97 -15.68
CA VAL A 42 -5.00 19.19 -15.71
C VAL A 42 -3.53 18.85 -15.56
N HIS A 43 -2.68 19.58 -16.28
CA HIS A 43 -1.25 19.66 -16.01
C HIS A 43 -1.00 20.94 -15.21
N GLY A 44 -0.41 20.84 -14.02
CA GLY A 44 -0.28 21.99 -13.11
C GLY A 44 0.85 21.87 -12.10
N LYS A 45 1.02 22.95 -11.32
CA LYS A 45 1.98 23.05 -10.21
C LYS A 45 1.28 23.36 -8.91
N VAL A 46 1.70 22.69 -7.85
CA VAL A 46 1.16 22.91 -6.52
C VAL A 46 1.70 24.21 -5.93
N ILE A 47 0.80 25.11 -5.56
CA ILE A 47 1.10 26.45 -5.02
C ILE A 47 1.15 26.42 -3.50
N SER A 48 0.20 25.73 -2.87
CA SER A 48 0.12 25.61 -1.41
C SER A 48 -0.76 24.42 -1.03
N GLY A 49 -0.61 23.93 0.20
CA GLY A 49 -1.48 22.92 0.80
C GLY A 49 -1.89 23.31 2.21
N GLU A 50 -3.17 23.15 2.54
CA GLU A 50 -3.73 23.44 3.87
C GLU A 50 -4.57 22.27 4.36
N CYS A 51 -4.31 21.78 5.57
CA CYS A 51 -5.10 20.73 6.20
C CYS A 51 -6.23 21.34 7.02
N ARG A 52 -7.42 20.77 6.90
CA ARG A 52 -8.63 21.23 7.61
C ARG A 52 -9.40 20.05 8.15
N PHE A 53 -10.07 20.29 9.26
CA PHE A 53 -11.05 19.36 9.79
C PHE A 53 -12.41 19.64 9.14
N GLU A 54 -13.04 18.63 8.56
CA GLU A 54 -14.34 18.70 7.89
C GLU A 54 -15.12 17.41 8.19
N HIS A 55 -16.30 17.53 8.79
CA HIS A 55 -17.20 16.41 9.13
C HIS A 55 -16.49 15.21 9.82
N GLY A 56 -15.73 15.44 10.89
CA GLY A 56 -15.06 14.34 11.61
C GLY A 56 -13.76 13.85 10.96
N ARG A 57 -13.34 14.42 9.83
CA ARG A 57 -12.19 13.95 9.04
C ARG A 57 -11.20 15.08 8.79
N ILE A 58 -9.99 14.70 8.41
CA ILE A 58 -9.00 15.67 7.91
C ILE A 58 -8.87 15.56 6.40
N TYR A 59 -8.94 16.69 5.72
CA TYR A 59 -8.60 16.81 4.32
C TYR A 59 -7.49 17.82 4.13
N THR A 60 -6.61 17.56 3.16
CA THR A 60 -5.65 18.53 2.66
C THR A 60 -6.15 19.13 1.35
N TYR A 61 -6.30 20.46 1.34
CA TYR A 61 -6.67 21.24 0.16
C TYR A 61 -5.41 21.80 -0.48
N TYR A 62 -5.12 21.34 -1.69
CA TYR A 62 -4.03 21.83 -2.50
C TYR A 62 -4.53 22.86 -3.50
N ARG A 63 -3.92 24.05 -3.50
CA ARG A 63 -4.10 25.02 -4.57
C ARG A 63 -3.16 24.65 -5.71
N VAL A 64 -3.71 24.34 -6.87
CA VAL A 64 -2.95 23.95 -8.07
C VAL A 64 -3.09 25.06 -9.10
N GLY A 65 -1.96 25.63 -9.49
CA GLY A 65 -1.87 26.53 -10.63
C GLY A 65 -1.81 25.72 -11.91
N VAL A 66 -2.83 25.86 -12.75
CA VAL A 66 -3.01 25.06 -13.95
C VAL A 66 -2.18 25.67 -15.07
N ILE A 67 -1.31 24.84 -15.63
CA ILE A 67 -0.45 25.18 -16.78
C ILE A 67 -1.21 24.89 -18.08
N GLU A 68 -1.92 23.78 -18.13
CA GLU A 68 -2.67 23.33 -19.31
C GLU A 68 -3.84 22.44 -18.91
N ASP A 69 -5.00 22.70 -19.51
CA ASP A 69 -6.19 21.85 -19.42
C ASP A 69 -6.15 20.79 -20.52
N LEU A 70 -6.10 19.51 -20.14
CA LEU A 70 -6.08 18.38 -21.07
C LEU A 70 -7.49 17.81 -21.31
N LYS A 71 -8.38 17.94 -20.32
CA LYS A 71 -9.80 17.56 -20.39
C LYS A 71 -10.62 18.42 -19.43
N GLY A 72 -11.82 18.81 -19.84
CA GLY A 72 -12.76 19.55 -19.00
C GLY A 72 -12.43 21.03 -18.86
N GLU A 73 -13.11 21.73 -17.95
CA GLU A 73 -12.95 23.16 -17.69
C GLU A 73 -12.43 23.38 -16.27
N ALA A 74 -11.11 23.27 -16.09
CA ALA A 74 -10.45 23.41 -14.79
C ALA A 74 -9.25 24.37 -14.90
N ALA A 75 -9.46 25.59 -15.37
CA ALA A 75 -8.40 26.54 -15.69
C ALA A 75 -7.97 27.45 -14.50
N GLY A 76 -6.81 28.07 -14.62
CA GLY A 76 -6.33 29.11 -13.71
C GLY A 76 -5.79 28.53 -12.41
N GLU A 77 -6.49 28.76 -11.31
CA GLU A 77 -6.13 28.17 -10.02
C GLU A 77 -7.31 27.37 -9.48
N ILE A 78 -7.05 26.10 -9.21
CA ILE A 78 -8.06 25.17 -8.72
C ILE A 78 -7.71 24.71 -7.30
N SER A 79 -8.75 24.34 -6.54
CA SER A 79 -8.61 23.70 -5.24
C SER A 79 -8.86 22.21 -5.39
N VAL A 80 -7.87 21.39 -5.02
CA VAL A 80 -7.94 19.93 -5.05
C VAL A 80 -7.95 19.40 -3.61
N ARG A 81 -9.04 18.75 -3.23
CA ARG A 81 -9.23 18.10 -1.93
C ARG A 81 -8.69 16.67 -1.97
N VAL A 82 -7.82 16.34 -1.02
CA VAL A 82 -7.25 15.01 -0.82
C VAL A 82 -7.50 14.59 0.63
N PRO A 83 -8.02 13.39 0.92
CA PRO A 83 -8.21 12.93 2.29
C PRO A 83 -6.86 12.68 2.97
N GLY A 84 -6.81 12.91 4.28
CA GLY A 84 -5.59 12.81 5.08
C GLY A 84 -4.90 14.16 5.29
N GLY A 85 -3.93 14.16 6.20
CA GLY A 85 -3.17 15.35 6.57
C GLY A 85 -3.01 15.51 8.08
N VAL A 86 -2.55 16.68 8.51
CA VAL A 86 -2.28 16.96 9.93
C VAL A 86 -2.94 18.27 10.34
N VAL A 87 -3.80 18.22 11.36
CA VAL A 87 -4.43 19.39 12.00
C VAL A 87 -4.08 19.39 13.48
N GLY A 88 -3.43 20.46 13.95
CA GLY A 88 -2.98 20.55 15.34
C GLY A 88 -2.00 19.43 15.69
N VAL A 89 -2.45 18.48 16.51
CA VAL A 89 -1.66 17.31 16.94
C VAL A 89 -2.12 16.00 16.32
N VAL A 90 -3.20 16.02 15.52
CA VAL A 90 -3.80 14.83 14.94
C VAL A 90 -3.38 14.71 13.48
N ALA A 91 -2.83 13.56 13.12
CA ALA A 91 -2.65 13.11 11.75
C ALA A 91 -3.77 12.15 11.39
N TYR A 92 -4.35 12.31 10.20
CA TYR A 92 -5.23 11.31 9.60
C TYR A 92 -4.46 10.66 8.45
N VAL A 93 -4.16 9.38 8.59
CA VAL A 93 -3.34 8.63 7.64
C VAL A 93 -4.27 7.85 6.72
N VAL A 94 -4.18 8.14 5.43
CA VAL A 94 -4.95 7.44 4.40
C VAL A 94 -3.95 6.72 3.49
N PRO A 95 -3.87 5.38 3.54
CA PRO A 95 -2.99 4.61 2.66
C PRO A 95 -3.14 5.01 1.19
N GLY A 96 -2.00 5.20 0.52
CA GLY A 96 -1.93 5.63 -0.88
C GLY A 96 -2.22 7.11 -1.14
N ALA A 97 -2.71 7.89 -0.15
CA ALA A 97 -3.01 9.31 -0.34
C ALA A 97 -1.76 10.11 -0.72
N PRO A 98 -1.79 10.86 -1.85
CA PRO A 98 -0.65 11.64 -2.27
C PRO A 98 -0.47 12.86 -1.37
N GLU A 99 0.77 13.07 -0.94
CA GLU A 99 1.20 14.34 -0.36
C GLU A 99 1.93 15.16 -1.42
N PHE A 100 1.50 16.41 -1.62
CA PHE A 100 2.16 17.28 -2.58
C PHE A 100 3.11 18.28 -1.92
N GLY A 101 4.32 18.40 -2.48
CA GLY A 101 5.28 19.44 -2.16
C GLY A 101 5.00 20.76 -2.87
N PHE A 102 5.53 21.85 -2.31
CA PHE A 102 5.52 23.15 -2.99
C PHE A 102 6.23 23.08 -4.35
N LYS A 103 5.63 23.67 -5.39
CA LYS A 103 6.09 23.64 -6.79
C LYS A 103 6.15 22.26 -7.45
N GLN A 104 5.68 21.20 -6.78
CA GLN A 104 5.57 19.89 -7.42
C GLN A 104 4.69 20.01 -8.66
N GLU A 105 5.23 19.54 -9.79
CA GLU A 105 4.56 19.55 -11.09
C GLU A 105 3.94 18.17 -11.33
N GLY A 106 2.75 18.14 -11.92
CA GLY A 106 2.04 16.89 -12.15
C GLY A 106 0.91 17.03 -13.15
N VAL A 107 0.51 15.89 -13.71
CA VAL A 107 -0.78 15.72 -14.39
C VAL A 107 -1.74 15.06 -13.41
N VAL A 108 -2.87 15.72 -13.14
CA VAL A 108 -3.84 15.33 -12.11
C VAL A 108 -5.20 15.07 -12.75
N PHE A 109 -5.77 13.92 -12.41
CA PHE A 109 -7.10 13.48 -12.85
C PHE A 109 -8.11 13.84 -11.76
N LEU A 110 -9.17 14.54 -12.15
CA LEU A 110 -10.06 15.22 -11.23
C LEU A 110 -11.52 14.84 -11.46
N ARG A 111 -12.28 14.80 -10.39
CA ARG A 111 -13.75 14.74 -10.40
C ARG A 111 -14.33 15.86 -9.55
N ALA A 112 -15.52 16.32 -9.91
CA ALA A 112 -16.20 17.37 -9.17
C ALA A 112 -16.62 16.85 -7.78
N ALA A 113 -16.33 17.64 -6.74
CA ALA A 113 -16.71 17.35 -5.36
C ALA A 113 -17.87 18.23 -4.85
N GLY A 114 -18.40 19.11 -5.72
CA GLY A 114 -19.36 20.16 -5.34
C GLY A 114 -18.66 21.43 -4.83
N GLY A 115 -19.40 22.55 -4.73
CA GLY A 115 -18.91 23.78 -4.13
C GLY A 115 -17.71 24.47 -4.83
N GLY A 116 -17.39 24.10 -6.07
CA GLY A 116 -16.23 24.62 -6.80
C GLY A 116 -14.88 23.96 -6.45
N VAL A 117 -14.92 22.84 -5.71
CA VAL A 117 -13.73 22.06 -5.33
C VAL A 117 -13.64 20.80 -6.19
N TRP A 118 -12.41 20.42 -6.53
CA TRP A 118 -12.09 19.17 -7.20
C TRP A 118 -11.59 18.13 -6.20
N GLU A 119 -11.84 16.86 -6.47
CA GLU A 119 -11.21 15.73 -5.81
C GLU A 119 -10.42 14.91 -6.84
N LEU A 120 -9.48 14.10 -6.37
CA LEU A 120 -8.78 13.15 -7.22
C LEU A 120 -9.74 12.06 -7.74
N ASP A 121 -9.65 11.76 -9.04
CA ASP A 121 -10.29 10.58 -9.64
C ASP A 121 -9.34 9.38 -9.53
N GLY A 122 -9.42 8.68 -8.40
CA GLY A 122 -8.42 7.72 -7.95
C GLY A 122 -7.36 8.39 -7.07
N ILE A 123 -7.07 7.83 -5.90
CA ILE A 123 -6.14 8.44 -4.95
C ILE A 123 -4.70 8.31 -5.47
N THR A 124 -4.27 7.08 -5.74
CA THR A 124 -2.89 6.80 -6.17
C THR A 124 -2.77 6.92 -7.69
N SER A 125 -3.77 6.42 -8.43
CA SER A 125 -3.77 6.47 -9.89
C SER A 125 -4.07 7.85 -10.46
N GLY A 126 -4.65 8.76 -9.67
CA GLY A 126 -5.04 10.09 -10.12
C GLY A 126 -3.90 11.09 -10.31
N VAL A 127 -2.65 10.71 -10.00
CA VAL A 127 -1.51 11.63 -9.93
C VAL A 127 -0.29 11.10 -10.67
N TYR A 128 0.06 11.78 -11.76
CA TYR A 128 1.27 11.54 -12.53
C TYR A 128 2.27 12.66 -12.25
N GLY A 129 3.33 12.35 -11.51
CA GLY A 129 4.39 13.32 -11.21
C GLY A 129 5.14 13.70 -12.49
N VAL A 130 5.50 14.97 -12.63
CA VAL A 130 6.31 15.46 -13.74
C VAL A 130 7.68 15.86 -13.20
N ASP A 131 8.69 15.13 -13.62
CA ASP A 131 10.09 15.42 -13.32
C ASP A 131 10.73 16.22 -14.45
N ARG A 132 11.59 17.18 -14.08
CA ARG A 132 12.32 18.04 -15.02
C ARG A 132 13.77 18.17 -14.62
N GLU A 133 14.66 18.09 -15.60
CA GLU A 133 16.04 18.55 -15.45
C GLU A 133 16.14 20.03 -15.84
N GLY A 134 16.11 20.92 -14.83
CA GLY A 134 16.14 22.37 -15.05
C GLY A 134 14.94 22.86 -15.88
N ASP A 135 15.21 23.62 -16.94
CA ASP A 135 14.20 24.09 -17.91
C ASP A 135 13.95 23.09 -19.04
N GLY A 136 14.47 21.86 -18.91
CA GLY A 136 14.34 20.78 -19.88
C GLY A 136 12.91 20.24 -20.06
N PRO A 137 12.73 19.29 -20.98
CA PRO A 137 11.45 18.60 -21.16
C PRO A 137 11.04 17.90 -19.86
N GLY A 138 9.74 17.85 -19.61
CA GLY A 138 9.18 17.09 -18.48
C GLY A 138 9.04 15.62 -18.84
N TYR A 139 9.15 14.76 -17.82
CA TYR A 139 8.99 13.32 -17.92
C TYR A 139 8.02 12.79 -16.86
N VAL A 140 7.32 11.71 -17.19
CA VAL A 140 6.40 11.01 -16.31
C VAL A 140 6.87 9.56 -16.18
N ALA A 141 6.98 9.05 -14.95
CA ALA A 141 7.28 7.64 -14.70
C ALA A 141 6.10 6.76 -15.17
N THR A 142 6.37 5.75 -15.99
CA THR A 142 5.33 4.90 -16.59
C THR A 142 4.89 3.76 -15.68
N GLY A 143 5.67 3.39 -14.66
CA GLY A 143 5.22 2.44 -13.62
C GLY A 143 3.95 2.91 -12.88
N SER A 144 3.67 4.22 -12.89
CA SER A 144 2.39 4.75 -12.36
C SER A 144 1.23 4.67 -13.37
N ILE A 145 1.51 4.39 -14.64
CA ILE A 145 0.48 4.17 -15.67
C ILE A 145 0.04 2.71 -15.54
N ARG A 146 -1.14 2.49 -14.97
CA ARG A 146 -1.79 1.18 -14.97
C ARG A 146 -2.18 0.84 -16.41
N ALA A 147 -1.25 0.28 -17.16
CA ALA A 147 -1.56 -0.37 -18.40
C ALA A 147 -2.23 -1.71 -18.04
N GLY A 148 -3.38 -2.00 -18.65
CA GLY A 148 -3.72 -3.42 -18.85
C GLY A 148 -2.59 -4.07 -19.68
N PRO A 149 -2.55 -5.40 -19.82
CA PRO A 149 -1.57 -6.04 -20.70
C PRO A 149 -1.57 -5.33 -22.06
N VAL A 150 -0.52 -4.55 -22.36
CA VAL A 150 -0.40 -3.82 -23.62
C VAL A 150 -0.05 -4.88 -24.64
N LEU A 151 -0.90 -5.17 -25.61
CA LEU A 151 -0.49 -6.03 -26.72
C LEU A 151 0.30 -5.17 -27.71
N ALA A 152 1.56 -5.53 -27.97
CA ALA A 152 2.31 -5.05 -29.13
C ALA A 152 1.64 -5.57 -30.41
N ALA A 153 1.92 -4.93 -31.55
CA ALA A 153 1.32 -5.28 -32.85
C ALA A 153 1.63 -6.72 -33.32
N ASP A 154 2.56 -7.41 -32.65
CA ASP A 154 2.95 -8.80 -32.89
C ASP A 154 2.38 -9.80 -31.87
N GLY A 155 1.56 -9.35 -30.91
CA GLY A 155 0.89 -10.19 -29.93
C GLY A 155 1.65 -10.44 -28.63
N HIS A 156 2.78 -9.77 -28.38
CA HIS A 156 3.49 -9.80 -27.10
C HIS A 156 3.01 -8.71 -26.13
N LEU A 157 3.25 -8.89 -24.82
CA LEU A 157 3.10 -7.80 -23.85
C LEU A 157 4.13 -6.70 -24.18
N ALA A 158 3.67 -5.47 -24.38
CA ALA A 158 4.52 -4.33 -24.71
C ALA A 158 4.95 -3.65 -23.42
N ASP A 159 6.27 -3.59 -23.21
CA ASP A 159 6.86 -2.81 -22.12
C ASP A 159 6.73 -1.31 -22.45
N LEU A 160 6.10 -0.55 -21.54
CA LEU A 160 6.22 0.90 -21.57
C LEU A 160 7.66 1.27 -21.17
N PRO A 161 8.27 2.31 -21.77
CA PRO A 161 9.57 2.77 -21.30
C PRO A 161 9.43 3.26 -19.86
N GLU A 162 10.38 3.00 -18.97
CA GLU A 162 10.34 3.37 -17.53
C GLU A 162 9.93 4.84 -17.28
N VAL A 163 10.34 5.74 -18.18
CA VAL A 163 9.91 7.14 -18.23
C VAL A 163 9.43 7.53 -19.63
N MET A 164 8.39 8.37 -19.68
CA MET A 164 7.81 8.90 -20.91
C MET A 164 7.90 10.43 -20.95
N PRO A 165 8.27 11.06 -22.07
CA PRO A 165 8.16 12.50 -22.22
C PRO A 165 6.72 13.00 -21.96
N LEU A 166 6.58 14.08 -21.20
CA LEU A 166 5.28 14.66 -20.85
C LEU A 166 4.43 14.98 -22.09
N ALA A 167 5.06 15.43 -23.18
CA ALA A 167 4.37 15.72 -24.43
C ALA A 167 3.74 14.45 -25.05
N ASP A 168 4.42 13.32 -24.95
CA ASP A 168 3.92 12.03 -25.45
C ASP A 168 2.77 11.53 -24.57
N PHE A 169 2.89 11.67 -23.25
CA PHE A 169 1.82 11.33 -22.31
C PHE A 169 0.55 12.17 -22.56
N LYS A 170 0.70 13.48 -22.78
CA LYS A 170 -0.43 14.35 -23.17
C LYS A 170 -1.03 13.95 -24.51
N THR A 171 -0.19 13.57 -25.47
CA THR A 171 -0.65 13.06 -26.77
C THR A 171 -1.45 11.78 -26.61
N MET A 172 -1.04 10.88 -25.71
CA MET A 172 -1.77 9.65 -25.38
C MET A 172 -3.16 9.96 -24.81
N ILE A 173 -3.27 10.89 -23.86
CA ILE A 173 -4.56 11.38 -23.34
C ILE A 173 -5.42 11.97 -24.47
N GLY A 174 -4.84 12.83 -25.30
CA GLY A 174 -5.54 13.44 -26.44
C GLY A 174 -6.06 12.42 -27.46
N ARG A 175 -5.31 11.33 -27.71
CA ARG A 175 -5.74 10.22 -28.57
C ARG A 175 -6.93 9.48 -27.97
N ILE A 176 -6.87 9.14 -26.67
CA ILE A 176 -7.98 8.50 -25.94
C ILE A 176 -9.26 9.37 -26.00
N LEU A 177 -9.12 10.70 -25.96
CA LEU A 177 -10.22 11.64 -26.12
C LEU A 177 -10.75 11.74 -27.57
N GLY A 178 -9.92 11.42 -28.58
CA GLY A 178 -10.16 11.74 -29.99
C GLY A 178 -10.78 10.65 -30.88
N ARG A 179 -10.74 9.35 -30.53
CA ARG A 179 -11.32 8.13 -31.21
C ARG A 179 -10.54 6.89 -30.70
N GLU A 180 -11.00 5.65 -30.54
CA GLU A 180 -12.23 4.84 -30.69
C GLU A 180 -12.27 3.86 -29.48
N ASN A 181 -13.41 3.24 -29.16
CA ASN A 181 -13.57 2.24 -28.07
C ASN A 181 -12.75 0.93 -28.31
N SER A 182 -11.43 1.00 -28.45
CA SER A 182 -10.54 -0.14 -28.63
C SER A 182 -9.56 -0.26 -27.45
N PRO A 183 -9.38 -1.46 -26.86
CA PRO A 183 -8.35 -1.75 -25.85
C PRO A 183 -6.91 -1.43 -26.30
N GLU A 184 -6.69 -1.23 -27.60
CA GLU A 184 -5.36 -1.05 -28.21
C GLU A 184 -4.92 0.42 -28.33
N ALA A 185 -5.77 1.39 -27.98
CA ALA A 185 -5.45 2.83 -28.11
C ALA A 185 -4.34 3.33 -27.16
N GLY A 186 -3.87 2.48 -26.23
CA GLY A 186 -2.76 2.74 -25.30
C GLY A 186 -1.36 2.40 -25.81
N GLN A 187 -1.18 2.10 -27.11
CA GLN A 187 0.13 1.68 -27.63
C GLN A 187 1.10 2.86 -27.84
N PHE A 188 2.26 2.76 -27.20
CA PHE A 188 3.42 3.64 -27.37
C PHE A 188 4.32 3.15 -28.52
N MET A 189 4.85 4.07 -29.34
CA MET A 189 5.86 3.76 -30.37
C MET A 189 7.12 4.62 -30.13
N PRO A 190 8.25 4.03 -29.69
CA PRO A 190 9.41 4.82 -29.31
C PRO A 190 10.12 5.50 -30.48
N GLY A 191 10.38 6.80 -30.35
CA GLY A 191 11.40 7.53 -31.10
C GLY A 191 12.75 7.51 -30.37
N LYS A 192 13.86 7.33 -31.09
CA LYS A 192 15.23 7.19 -30.53
C LYS A 192 15.71 8.46 -29.81
N LEU A 193 16.15 8.35 -28.55
CA LEU A 193 16.88 9.42 -27.84
C LEU A 193 18.14 8.90 -27.12
N LYS A 194 19.16 9.77 -27.04
CA LYS A 194 20.54 9.56 -26.58
C LYS A 194 20.82 10.33 -25.26
N GLY A 195 21.35 9.63 -24.26
CA GLY A 195 22.53 9.91 -23.41
C GLY A 195 22.73 11.21 -22.57
N ASN A 196 22.71 11.00 -21.25
CA ASN A 196 23.55 11.49 -20.11
C ASN A 196 23.56 12.95 -19.57
N SER A 197 23.41 13.08 -18.23
CA SER A 197 24.34 13.62 -17.19
C SER A 197 23.51 14.20 -16.01
N GLY A 198 23.74 14.04 -14.70
CA GLY A 198 24.93 13.97 -13.84
C GLY A 198 24.93 15.17 -12.85
N GLY A 199 24.50 15.01 -11.58
CA GLY A 199 24.41 16.11 -10.60
C GLY A 199 24.54 15.71 -9.12
N LYS A 200 25.29 16.52 -8.32
CA LYS A 200 25.78 16.22 -6.96
C LYS A 200 24.88 16.74 -5.81
N ILE A 201 24.80 16.02 -4.68
CA ILE A 201 23.97 16.35 -3.50
C ILE A 201 24.81 16.64 -2.23
N LYS A 202 24.36 17.58 -1.39
CA LYS A 202 24.98 18.03 -0.11
C LYS A 202 24.47 17.24 1.13
N GLN A 203 25.33 17.10 2.14
CA GLN A 203 25.13 16.39 3.42
C GLN A 203 24.06 17.01 4.35
N GLN A 204 23.34 16.14 5.08
CA GLN A 204 22.43 16.49 6.19
C GLN A 204 22.81 15.80 7.51
N GLN A 205 22.40 16.43 8.61
CA GLN A 205 22.68 16.13 10.02
C GLN A 205 21.86 14.96 10.58
N PRO A 206 22.29 14.30 11.67
CA PRO A 206 21.72 13.03 12.12
C PRO A 206 20.34 13.19 12.78
N ALA A 207 19.39 12.38 12.34
CA ALA A 207 18.10 12.19 12.98
C ALA A 207 18.10 10.95 13.89
N THR A 208 17.06 10.85 14.71
CA THR A 208 16.82 9.79 15.69
C THR A 208 16.41 8.50 14.96
N GLN A 209 17.04 7.38 15.32
CA GLN A 209 16.82 6.05 14.75
C GLN A 209 15.35 5.62 14.88
N LEU A 210 14.69 5.41 13.74
CA LEU A 210 13.42 4.71 13.63
C LEU A 210 13.76 3.22 13.46
N ALA A 211 13.18 2.34 14.28
CA ALA A 211 13.26 0.90 14.02
C ALA A 211 12.19 0.56 12.97
N ALA A 212 12.40 1.01 11.73
CA ALA A 212 11.39 0.97 10.68
C ALA A 212 11.24 -0.46 10.13
N GLY A 213 10.51 -1.32 10.84
CA GLY A 213 9.93 -2.53 10.23
C GLY A 213 8.99 -2.20 9.08
N ASN A 214 8.21 -3.17 8.58
CA ASN A 214 7.06 -2.88 7.72
C ASN A 214 5.94 -2.22 8.54
N VAL A 215 6.21 -1.04 9.10
CA VAL A 215 5.37 -0.26 9.98
C VAL A 215 4.86 0.96 9.22
N GLN A 216 3.57 1.23 9.34
CA GLN A 216 2.92 2.39 8.76
C GLN A 216 3.47 3.64 9.41
N ALA A 217 4.08 4.50 8.60
CA ALA A 217 4.61 5.76 9.08
C ALA A 217 3.60 6.88 8.88
N GLY A 218 3.28 7.63 9.93
CA GLY A 218 2.66 8.94 9.86
C GLY A 218 3.71 10.04 9.66
N PHE A 219 3.31 11.24 9.20
CA PHE A 219 4.23 12.37 9.07
C PHE A 219 4.04 13.41 10.17
N SER A 220 5.12 13.70 10.92
CA SER A 220 5.14 14.80 11.87
C SER A 220 5.57 16.10 11.20
N ARG A 221 4.65 17.07 11.07
CA ARG A 221 5.00 18.42 10.57
C ARG A 221 5.91 19.21 11.52
N ILE A 222 5.83 18.96 12.83
CA ILE A 222 6.64 19.66 13.83
C ILE A 222 8.04 19.04 13.90
N LEU A 223 8.13 17.72 13.93
CA LEU A 223 9.42 17.03 13.91
C LEU A 223 10.04 16.98 12.51
N GLN A 224 9.28 17.37 11.49
CA GLN A 224 9.64 17.33 10.07
C GLN A 224 10.17 15.96 9.63
N ARG A 225 9.61 14.89 10.20
CA ARG A 225 10.04 13.51 9.93
C ARG A 225 8.88 12.52 10.02
N PRO A 226 9.01 11.34 9.38
CA PRO A 226 8.14 10.20 9.64
C PRO A 226 8.18 9.75 11.11
N VAL A 227 7.06 9.21 11.58
CA VAL A 227 6.90 8.57 12.88
C VAL A 227 6.11 7.28 12.68
N ASP A 228 6.59 6.18 13.23
CA ASP A 228 5.84 4.92 13.26
C ASP A 228 4.53 5.13 14.02
N ILE A 229 3.43 4.58 13.52
CA ILE A 229 2.14 4.63 14.23
C ILE A 229 1.86 3.31 14.95
N PHE A 230 1.27 3.40 16.14
CA PHE A 230 1.02 2.24 17.00
C PHE A 230 -0.09 2.49 18.01
N TRP A 231 -0.75 1.44 18.46
CA TRP A 231 -1.66 1.48 19.62
C TRP A 231 -0.86 1.47 20.93
N ASN A 232 -1.10 2.43 21.80
CA ASN A 232 -0.52 2.40 23.14
C ASN A 232 -1.27 1.39 24.03
N LEU A 233 -0.84 0.14 24.09
CA LEU A 233 -1.53 -0.91 24.85
C LEU A 233 -1.35 -0.81 26.38
N ASP A 234 -0.57 0.17 26.86
CA ASP A 234 -0.26 0.32 28.29
C ASP A 234 -1.18 1.34 29.00
N ARG A 235 -2.18 1.87 28.28
CA ARG A 235 -3.17 2.82 28.79
C ARG A 235 -4.53 2.55 28.17
N ASP A 236 -5.57 2.78 28.95
CA ASP A 236 -6.95 2.79 28.45
C ASP A 236 -7.32 4.20 28.00
N TYR A 237 -7.94 4.34 26.82
CA TYR A 237 -8.31 5.65 26.26
C TYR A 237 -9.40 5.55 25.20
N GLY A 238 -10.39 4.67 25.35
CA GLY A 238 -11.51 4.53 24.42
C GLY A 238 -11.34 3.33 23.49
N PRO A 239 -10.58 3.45 22.39
CA PRO A 239 -10.35 2.32 21.49
C PRO A 239 -9.45 1.25 22.10
N VAL A 240 -8.76 1.54 23.22
CA VAL A 240 -7.99 0.57 24.00
C VAL A 240 -8.57 0.45 25.41
N ALA A 241 -8.84 -0.79 25.82
CA ALA A 241 -9.31 -1.16 27.14
C ALA A 241 -8.64 -2.46 27.62
N ASP A 242 -8.09 -2.46 28.83
CA ASP A 242 -7.37 -3.60 29.44
C ASP A 242 -6.26 -4.15 28.53
N GLY A 243 -5.57 -3.25 27.80
CA GLY A 243 -4.51 -3.58 26.84
C GLY A 243 -4.99 -4.29 25.57
N ARG A 244 -6.29 -4.27 25.29
CA ARG A 244 -6.92 -4.79 24.06
C ARG A 244 -7.49 -3.66 23.24
N ILE A 245 -7.44 -3.80 21.93
CA ILE A 245 -8.06 -2.86 21.00
C ILE A 245 -9.51 -3.30 20.79
N VAL A 246 -10.42 -2.42 21.16
CA VAL A 246 -11.85 -2.65 21.08
C VAL A 246 -12.35 -2.25 19.70
N TRP A 247 -13.20 -3.06 19.09
CA TRP A 247 -13.79 -2.79 17.77
C TRP A 247 -15.27 -3.12 17.71
N TRP A 248 -15.95 -2.45 16.78
CA TRP A 248 -17.39 -2.54 16.55
C TRP A 248 -17.70 -2.82 15.07
N PHE A 249 -18.89 -3.35 14.82
CA PHE A 249 -19.34 -3.65 13.46
C PHE A 249 -20.71 -3.01 13.17
N ASN A 250 -20.85 -2.36 12.02
CA ASN A 250 -22.14 -1.88 11.56
C ASN A 250 -22.80 -2.87 10.59
N PRO A 251 -23.83 -3.63 11.01
CA PRO A 251 -24.50 -4.60 10.15
C PRO A 251 -25.31 -3.94 9.02
N ASP A 252 -25.79 -2.70 9.21
CA ASP A 252 -26.60 -1.98 8.22
C ASP A 252 -25.74 -1.46 7.05
N SER A 253 -24.42 -1.44 7.21
CA SER A 253 -23.48 -1.02 6.16
C SER A 253 -23.43 -1.97 4.96
N ILE A 254 -24.10 -3.13 5.05
CA ILE A 254 -24.17 -4.17 4.02
C ILE A 254 -25.50 -4.12 3.23
N ASP A 255 -26.56 -3.54 3.80
CA ASP A 255 -27.92 -3.68 3.29
C ASP A 255 -28.14 -2.93 1.95
N GLY A 256 -28.67 -3.66 0.95
CA GLY A 256 -29.02 -3.12 -0.37
C GLY A 256 -27.82 -2.87 -1.32
N LYS A 257 -26.60 -3.22 -0.91
CA LYS A 257 -25.36 -2.99 -1.65
C LYS A 257 -24.55 -4.28 -1.82
N SER A 258 -25.20 -5.43 -2.10
CA SER A 258 -24.49 -6.71 -2.18
C SER A 258 -24.03 -7.04 -3.61
N PRO A 259 -22.77 -6.72 -4.00
CA PRO A 259 -21.98 -7.59 -4.85
C PRO A 259 -21.48 -8.83 -4.06
N PHE A 260 -21.82 -8.94 -2.78
CA PHE A 260 -21.25 -9.91 -1.84
C PHE A 260 -21.96 -11.27 -1.78
N GLY A 261 -23.23 -11.38 -2.22
CA GLY A 261 -24.02 -12.61 -2.11
C GLY A 261 -24.23 -13.14 -0.68
N THR A 262 -23.74 -12.43 0.34
CA THR A 262 -23.63 -12.85 1.74
C THR A 262 -24.44 -11.96 2.68
N SER A 263 -24.84 -12.51 3.81
CA SER A 263 -25.53 -11.83 4.90
C SER A 263 -24.55 -11.08 5.81
N SER A 264 -25.05 -10.09 6.54
CA SER A 264 -24.25 -9.36 7.55
C SER A 264 -23.68 -10.27 8.64
N ALA A 265 -24.35 -11.38 8.95
CA ALA A 265 -23.87 -12.39 9.88
C ALA A 265 -22.65 -13.15 9.32
N GLU A 266 -22.71 -13.61 8.07
CA GLU A 266 -21.58 -14.30 7.41
C GLU A 266 -20.35 -13.40 7.30
N VAL A 267 -20.57 -12.12 6.99
CA VAL A 267 -19.51 -11.12 6.96
C VAL A 267 -18.92 -10.88 8.34
N LEU A 268 -19.74 -10.75 9.39
CA LEU A 268 -19.26 -10.59 10.76
C LEU A 268 -18.43 -11.81 11.20
N ASP A 269 -18.85 -13.02 10.83
CA ASP A 269 -18.08 -14.24 11.14
C ASP A 269 -16.72 -14.25 10.42
N ALA A 270 -16.67 -13.80 9.16
CA ALA A 270 -15.42 -13.62 8.42
C ALA A 270 -14.49 -12.57 9.05
N VAL A 271 -15.05 -11.44 9.50
CA VAL A 271 -14.31 -10.38 10.21
C VAL A 271 -13.75 -10.89 11.53
N ARG A 272 -14.55 -11.58 12.36
CA ARG A 272 -14.10 -12.18 13.62
C ARG A 272 -13.00 -13.21 13.42
N TRP A 273 -13.18 -14.09 12.45
CA TRP A 273 -12.18 -15.08 12.08
C TRP A 273 -10.83 -14.44 11.73
N SER A 274 -10.85 -13.27 11.08
CA SER A 274 -9.64 -12.53 10.70
C SER A 274 -8.95 -11.94 11.94
N PHE A 275 -9.70 -11.34 12.86
CA PHE A 275 -9.16 -10.89 14.15
C PHE A 275 -8.53 -12.04 14.95
N ASP A 276 -9.12 -13.24 14.90
CA ASP A 276 -8.56 -14.42 15.57
C ASP A 276 -7.17 -14.78 15.01
N ARG A 277 -6.93 -14.66 13.69
CA ARG A 277 -5.60 -14.92 13.10
C ARG A 277 -4.52 -13.99 13.66
N TRP A 278 -4.85 -12.71 13.83
CA TRP A 278 -3.93 -11.74 14.42
C TRP A 278 -3.78 -11.92 15.94
N ASN A 279 -4.86 -12.29 16.65
CA ASN A 279 -4.83 -12.63 18.07
C ASN A 279 -3.98 -13.88 18.36
N GLU A 280 -3.87 -14.81 17.41
CA GLU A 280 -3.12 -16.06 17.52
C GLU A 280 -1.60 -15.88 17.38
N VAL A 281 -1.10 -14.70 16.98
CA VAL A 281 0.35 -14.43 16.92
C VAL A 281 0.94 -14.46 18.33
N PRO A 282 1.75 -15.47 18.70
CA PRO A 282 2.15 -15.70 20.08
C PRO A 282 3.24 -14.72 20.54
N THR A 283 4.02 -14.21 19.60
CA THR A 283 5.12 -13.28 19.81
C THR A 283 4.68 -11.82 19.89
N ALA A 284 3.38 -11.55 19.68
CA ALA A 284 2.80 -10.22 19.77
C ALA A 284 1.78 -10.11 20.92
N ARG A 285 1.93 -9.10 21.76
CA ARG A 285 1.05 -8.85 22.92
C ARG A 285 -0.29 -8.20 22.55
N ILE A 286 -0.37 -7.56 21.38
CA ILE A 286 -1.59 -6.95 20.88
C ILE A 286 -2.72 -7.98 20.79
N LYS A 287 -3.90 -7.56 21.24
CA LYS A 287 -5.14 -8.35 21.17
C LYS A 287 -6.30 -7.45 20.79
N TYR A 288 -7.26 -8.02 20.09
CA TYR A 288 -8.47 -7.37 19.60
C TYR A 288 -9.71 -7.98 20.26
N GLU A 289 -10.66 -7.13 20.62
CA GLU A 289 -11.91 -7.54 21.28
C GLU A 289 -13.14 -6.95 20.59
N PHE A 290 -14.08 -7.82 20.24
CA PHE A 290 -15.36 -7.43 19.67
C PHE A 290 -16.30 -6.90 20.76
N ALA A 291 -16.68 -5.63 20.69
CA ALA A 291 -17.57 -5.03 21.67
C ALA A 291 -19.06 -5.08 21.28
N GLY A 292 -19.39 -5.45 20.05
CA GLY A 292 -20.77 -5.58 19.60
C GLY A 292 -21.03 -4.91 18.26
N SER A 293 -22.31 -4.84 17.92
CA SER A 293 -22.78 -4.16 16.71
C SER A 293 -23.37 -2.80 17.03
N ARG A 294 -23.11 -1.81 16.17
CA ARG A 294 -23.60 -0.44 16.28
C ARG A 294 -24.09 0.05 14.94
N THR A 295 -25.29 0.63 14.90
CA THR A 295 -25.89 1.19 13.67
C THR A 295 -25.98 2.71 13.70
N ASP A 296 -25.65 3.31 14.84
CA ASP A 296 -25.62 4.75 15.07
C ASP A 296 -24.37 5.44 14.47
N ILE A 297 -23.33 4.68 14.15
CA ILE A 297 -22.12 5.14 13.45
C ILE A 297 -22.10 4.53 12.06
N ALA A 298 -22.31 5.35 11.03
CA ALA A 298 -22.36 4.92 9.62
C ALA A 298 -21.23 5.47 8.75
N ASP A 299 -20.39 6.35 9.32
CA ASP A 299 -19.33 7.05 8.61
C ASP A 299 -18.04 7.00 9.43
N HIS A 300 -16.91 6.93 8.74
CA HIS A 300 -15.59 6.91 9.39
C HIS A 300 -15.18 8.30 9.88
N LYS A 301 -15.14 8.56 11.17
CA LYS A 301 -14.87 9.89 11.75
C LYS A 301 -13.93 9.70 12.93
N LEU A 302 -13.18 10.73 13.29
CA LEU A 302 -12.50 10.73 14.58
C LEU A 302 -13.56 10.82 15.67
N ASP A 303 -13.93 9.68 16.24
CA ASP A 303 -14.93 9.52 17.31
C ASP A 303 -14.44 8.56 18.42
N MET A 304 -13.19 8.10 18.31
CA MET A 304 -12.53 7.18 19.23
C MET A 304 -13.20 5.80 19.30
N VAL A 305 -13.95 5.44 18.25
CA VAL A 305 -14.62 4.15 18.10
C VAL A 305 -14.12 3.48 16.83
N ASN A 306 -13.34 2.42 16.99
CA ASN A 306 -12.91 1.61 15.85
C ASN A 306 -14.11 0.87 15.22
N MET A 307 -14.64 1.42 14.13
CA MET A 307 -15.81 0.91 13.43
C MET A 307 -15.44 0.21 12.13
N ILE A 308 -16.05 -0.95 11.91
CA ILE A 308 -15.97 -1.69 10.66
C ILE A 308 -17.26 -1.50 9.89
N THR A 309 -17.14 -0.97 8.67
CA THR A 309 -18.28 -0.77 7.77
C THR A 309 -17.95 -1.27 6.36
N PHE A 310 -18.99 -1.73 5.64
CA PHE A 310 -18.89 -2.16 4.24
C PHE A 310 -19.35 -1.08 3.26
N ALA A 311 -19.88 0.02 3.78
CA ALA A 311 -20.21 1.19 3.02
C ALA A 311 -20.17 2.43 3.91
N ASP A 312 -19.63 3.50 3.35
CA ASP A 312 -19.64 4.83 3.95
C ASP A 312 -20.76 5.65 3.32
N SER A 313 -21.63 6.25 4.13
CA SER A 313 -22.79 6.99 3.61
C SER A 313 -22.38 8.32 2.95
N GLU A 314 -21.23 8.89 3.33
CA GLU A 314 -20.69 10.13 2.74
C GLU A 314 -20.07 9.91 1.36
N TYR A 315 -19.67 8.68 1.01
CA TYR A 315 -19.06 8.38 -0.29
C TYR A 315 -20.00 7.60 -1.20
N VAL A 316 -20.86 8.36 -1.88
CA VAL A 316 -21.80 7.84 -2.88
C VAL A 316 -21.07 7.23 -4.09
N HIS A 317 -19.84 7.68 -4.35
CA HIS A 317 -18.96 7.20 -5.42
C HIS A 317 -17.56 7.06 -4.82
N GLY A 318 -17.15 5.85 -4.43
CA GLY A 318 -15.92 5.57 -3.67
C GLY A 318 -14.75 6.49 -4.03
N ILE A 319 -14.18 7.18 -3.04
CA ILE A 319 -13.03 8.08 -3.23
C ILE A 319 -11.78 7.31 -3.65
N GLN A 320 -11.66 6.06 -3.20
CA GLN A 320 -10.57 5.16 -3.54
C GLN A 320 -11.07 4.12 -4.54
N ARG A 321 -11.06 4.46 -5.84
CA ARG A 321 -11.20 3.45 -6.91
C ARG A 321 -9.99 2.50 -7.00
N ASP A 322 -8.92 2.82 -6.28
CA ASP A 322 -7.65 2.09 -6.30
C ASP A 322 -7.45 1.15 -5.10
N ALA A 323 -8.35 1.18 -4.11
CA ALA A 323 -8.28 0.35 -2.91
C ALA A 323 -9.61 -0.39 -2.72
N ILE A 324 -9.54 -1.65 -2.27
CA ILE A 324 -10.71 -2.52 -2.05
C ILE A 324 -11.35 -2.21 -0.70
N ALA A 325 -10.50 -2.06 0.31
CA ALA A 325 -10.81 -1.63 1.65
C ALA A 325 -9.67 -0.71 2.13
N SER A 326 -9.86 -0.08 3.29
CA SER A 326 -8.85 0.78 3.89
C SER A 326 -9.06 0.89 5.40
N ALA A 327 -8.04 0.53 6.17
CA ALA A 327 -7.88 1.01 7.54
C ALA A 327 -7.38 2.46 7.56
N ARG A 328 -7.94 3.28 8.45
CA ARG A 328 -7.74 4.74 8.42
C ARG A 328 -7.39 5.31 9.79
N PRO A 329 -6.13 5.14 10.21
CA PRO A 329 -5.74 5.57 11.54
C PRO A 329 -5.67 7.09 11.64
N PHE A 330 -6.29 7.61 12.69
CA PHE A 330 -5.90 8.88 13.30
C PHE A 330 -4.81 8.62 14.32
N ALA A 331 -3.71 9.35 14.23
CA ALA A 331 -2.57 9.20 15.12
C ALA A 331 -2.03 10.54 15.59
N LEU A 332 -1.36 10.56 16.75
CA LEU A 332 -0.71 11.76 17.24
C LEU A 332 0.50 12.10 16.38
N ALA A 333 0.47 13.25 15.69
CA ALA A 333 1.55 13.73 14.84
C ALA A 333 2.80 14.17 15.63
N ARG A 334 2.72 14.27 16.97
CA ARG A 334 3.82 14.67 17.84
C ARG A 334 3.60 14.17 19.26
N ARG A 335 4.69 14.16 20.03
CA ARG A 335 4.62 13.97 21.48
C ARG A 335 3.71 15.05 22.09
N THR A 336 2.66 14.61 22.76
CA THR A 336 1.56 15.48 23.21
C THR A 336 1.37 15.31 24.71
N TYR A 337 1.27 16.44 25.42
CA TYR A 337 0.89 16.47 26.82
C TYR A 337 -0.60 16.79 26.92
N VAL A 338 -1.34 15.92 27.60
CA VAL A 338 -2.75 16.12 27.96
C VAL A 338 -2.80 16.51 29.42
N GLY A 339 -3.36 17.70 29.70
CA GLY A 339 -3.49 18.27 31.03
C GLY A 339 -4.56 17.57 31.87
N PRO A 340 -4.70 17.92 33.17
CA PRO A 340 -5.73 17.39 34.05
C PRO A 340 -7.15 17.73 33.59
N GLU A 341 -7.31 18.80 32.81
CA GLU A 341 -8.57 19.18 32.16
C GLU A 341 -8.95 18.26 30.99
N GLY A 342 -8.05 17.40 30.51
CA GLY A 342 -8.24 16.52 29.35
C GLY A 342 -8.15 17.25 28.00
N LEU A 343 -8.43 16.54 26.92
CA LEU A 343 -8.57 17.09 25.57
C LEU A 343 -9.78 16.42 24.91
N ASP A 344 -10.67 17.23 24.34
CA ASP A 344 -11.81 16.79 23.52
C ASP A 344 -11.28 16.33 22.15
N PHE A 345 -10.96 15.04 22.00
CA PHE A 345 -10.46 14.49 20.74
C PHE A 345 -11.57 13.97 19.82
N ASP A 346 -12.68 13.50 20.36
CA ASP A 346 -13.84 13.02 19.58
C ASP A 346 -14.74 14.18 19.10
N LEU A 347 -14.45 15.41 19.55
CA LEU A 347 -15.06 16.67 19.12
C LEU A 347 -16.55 16.76 19.42
N ASP A 348 -16.99 16.10 20.50
CA ASP A 348 -18.38 16.13 20.96
C ASP A 348 -18.71 17.43 21.74
N GLY A 349 -17.68 18.25 22.03
CA GLY A 349 -17.79 19.52 22.75
C GLY A 349 -17.70 19.36 24.27
N ARG A 350 -17.37 18.18 24.78
CA ARG A 350 -17.16 17.85 26.19
C ARG A 350 -15.73 17.37 26.37
N ILE A 351 -15.32 17.31 27.64
CA ILE A 351 -14.10 16.62 28.02
C ILE A 351 -14.51 15.57 29.04
N ASP A 352 -14.90 14.40 28.55
CA ASP A 352 -15.29 13.23 29.30
C ASP A 352 -14.45 11.99 28.90
N PHE A 353 -14.91 10.81 29.30
CA PHE A 353 -14.23 9.56 28.95
C PHE A 353 -15.11 8.90 27.89
N PRO A 354 -14.58 8.61 26.69
CA PRO A 354 -13.17 8.25 26.44
C PRO A 354 -12.17 9.34 26.00
N ASP A 355 -12.51 10.63 25.97
CA ASP A 355 -11.86 11.69 25.17
C ASP A 355 -10.34 11.79 25.15
N PHE A 356 -9.64 11.34 26.20
CA PHE A 356 -8.24 10.84 26.22
C PHE A 356 -7.57 11.20 27.57
N PRO A 357 -6.95 10.24 28.29
CA PRO A 357 -6.48 10.47 29.65
C PRO A 357 -5.29 11.43 29.75
N GLN A 358 -5.22 12.10 30.90
CA GLN A 358 -4.08 12.92 31.30
C GLN A 358 -2.77 12.15 31.17
N GLY A 359 -1.75 12.79 30.60
CA GLY A 359 -0.42 12.23 30.53
C GLY A 359 0.39 12.72 29.35
N ILE A 360 1.61 12.18 29.24
CA ILE A 360 2.44 12.38 28.05
C ILE A 360 2.22 11.19 27.12
N TRP A 361 1.94 11.50 25.86
CA TRP A 361 1.68 10.55 24.80
C TRP A 361 2.70 10.75 23.70
N GLU A 362 3.21 9.65 23.16
CA GLU A 362 4.26 9.70 22.16
C GLU A 362 3.69 10.01 20.77
N ALA A 363 4.55 10.56 19.90
CA ALA A 363 4.18 10.69 18.49
C ALA A 363 3.94 9.30 17.90
N GLY A 364 2.94 9.16 17.04
CA GLY A 364 2.56 7.89 16.44
C GLY A 364 1.43 7.16 17.16
N THR A 365 1.07 7.52 18.39
CA THR A 365 -0.04 6.84 19.08
C THR A 365 -1.32 6.97 18.27
N ILE A 366 -1.86 5.84 17.82
CA ILE A 366 -3.17 5.74 17.16
C ILE A 366 -4.22 6.02 18.23
N ILE A 367 -5.16 6.89 17.91
CA ILE A 367 -6.25 7.32 18.81
C ILE A 367 -7.63 6.89 18.30
N ASP A 368 -7.70 6.48 17.04
CA ASP A 368 -8.90 6.01 16.34
C ASP A 368 -8.42 5.33 15.05
N CYS A 369 -9.03 4.21 14.68
CA CYS A 369 -8.85 3.63 13.37
C CYS A 369 -10.11 2.93 12.94
N ASP A 370 -10.74 3.39 11.88
CA ASP A 370 -11.81 2.63 11.26
C ASP A 370 -11.31 1.77 10.11
N ILE A 371 -12.05 0.70 9.80
CA ILE A 371 -11.87 -0.07 8.58
C ILE A 371 -13.12 0.06 7.73
N ARG A 372 -12.90 0.40 6.46
CA ARG A 372 -13.98 0.57 5.50
C ARG A 372 -13.78 -0.26 4.25
N TRP A 373 -14.87 -0.60 3.61
CA TRP A 373 -14.83 -1.11 2.23
C TRP A 373 -15.09 0.00 1.23
N ASP A 374 -14.22 0.06 0.23
CA ASP A 374 -14.20 1.10 -0.81
C ASP A 374 -14.83 0.62 -2.12
N ALA A 375 -15.15 -0.67 -2.23
CA ALA A 375 -15.86 -1.28 -3.35
C ALA A 375 -17.39 -1.03 -3.26
N GLY A 376 -17.85 0.17 -3.62
CA GLY A 376 -19.26 0.56 -3.40
C GLY A 376 -19.93 1.44 -4.46
N GLY A 377 -19.39 1.52 -5.68
CA GLY A 377 -20.05 2.24 -6.77
C GLY A 377 -20.96 1.34 -7.64
N PRO A 378 -21.97 1.88 -8.34
CA PRO A 378 -22.82 1.14 -9.30
C PRO A 378 -22.09 0.58 -10.54
N GLY A 379 -20.75 0.43 -10.47
CA GLY A 379 -19.88 -0.20 -11.45
C GLY A 379 -18.65 -0.85 -10.81
N ALA A 380 -18.73 -1.26 -9.54
CA ALA A 380 -17.71 -2.11 -8.93
C ALA A 380 -17.85 -3.53 -9.52
N ASP A 381 -16.90 -3.92 -10.37
CA ASP A 381 -16.88 -5.22 -11.09
C ASP A 381 -16.23 -6.35 -10.28
N LEU A 382 -16.10 -6.20 -8.95
CA LEU A 382 -15.40 -7.17 -8.09
C LEU A 382 -16.40 -8.06 -7.34
N ASP A 383 -16.35 -9.36 -7.64
CA ASP A 383 -17.07 -10.40 -6.90
C ASP A 383 -16.34 -10.69 -5.59
N PHE A 384 -17.06 -10.63 -4.47
CA PHE A 384 -16.53 -10.95 -3.15
C PHE A 384 -17.17 -12.22 -2.62
N ALA A 385 -16.42 -12.96 -1.81
CA ALA A 385 -16.88 -14.20 -1.21
C ALA A 385 -16.34 -14.36 0.21
N THR A 386 -17.18 -14.92 1.08
CA THR A 386 -16.77 -15.42 2.39
C THR A 386 -16.43 -16.91 2.35
N ASP A 387 -16.63 -17.58 1.21
CA ASP A 387 -16.69 -19.04 1.09
C ASP A 387 -15.79 -19.61 -0.03
N GLY A 388 -14.52 -19.21 -0.12
CA GLY A 388 -13.54 -19.84 -1.04
C GLY A 388 -13.92 -19.86 -2.52
N THR A 389 -15.00 -19.18 -2.92
CA THR A 389 -15.54 -19.18 -4.28
C THR A 389 -14.44 -18.78 -5.26
N PRO A 390 -14.12 -19.61 -6.27
CA PRO A 390 -13.00 -19.37 -7.18
C PRO A 390 -13.10 -18.02 -7.89
N ASN A 391 -11.96 -17.32 -8.01
CA ASN A 391 -11.81 -16.00 -8.63
C ASN A 391 -12.46 -14.81 -7.89
N ALA A 392 -13.29 -15.05 -6.88
CA ALA A 392 -13.79 -13.99 -6.02
C ALA A 392 -12.70 -13.49 -5.06
N LEU A 393 -12.76 -12.22 -4.68
CA LEU A 393 -11.93 -11.68 -3.60
C LEU A 393 -12.44 -12.21 -2.25
N SER A 394 -11.54 -12.76 -1.43
CA SER A 394 -11.88 -13.22 -0.10
C SER A 394 -12.12 -12.05 0.85
N VAL A 395 -13.29 -12.01 1.50
CA VAL A 395 -13.55 -11.05 2.58
C VAL A 395 -12.54 -11.18 3.70
N GLN A 396 -12.26 -12.41 4.14
CA GLN A 396 -11.24 -12.70 5.15
C GLN A 396 -9.84 -12.28 4.71
N GLY A 397 -9.45 -12.57 3.47
CA GLY A 397 -8.11 -12.25 2.97
C GLY A 397 -7.87 -10.73 2.87
N VAL A 398 -8.84 -9.99 2.34
CA VAL A 398 -8.78 -8.51 2.31
C VAL A 398 -8.80 -7.96 3.73
N PHE A 399 -9.65 -8.48 4.60
CA PHE A 399 -9.74 -7.97 5.96
C PHE A 399 -8.49 -8.29 6.79
N ASN A 400 -7.86 -9.45 6.60
CA ASN A 400 -6.56 -9.77 7.20
C ASN A 400 -5.50 -8.72 6.82
N HIS A 401 -5.50 -8.24 5.57
CA HIS A 401 -4.60 -7.17 5.12
C HIS A 401 -4.90 -5.83 5.83
N GLU A 402 -6.17 -5.42 5.86
CA GLU A 402 -6.55 -4.18 6.54
C GLU A 402 -6.25 -4.22 8.04
N LEU A 403 -6.32 -5.39 8.67
CA LEU A 403 -5.94 -5.57 10.06
C LEU A 403 -4.46 -5.32 10.33
N GLY A 404 -3.58 -5.53 9.33
CA GLY A 404 -2.20 -5.10 9.46
C GLY A 404 -2.09 -3.58 9.52
N HIS A 405 -2.75 -2.84 8.63
CA HIS A 405 -2.82 -1.37 8.70
C HIS A 405 -3.48 -0.86 9.98
N PHE A 406 -4.55 -1.54 10.43
CA PHE A 406 -5.21 -1.26 11.71
C PHE A 406 -4.25 -1.43 12.88
N ALA A 407 -3.33 -2.40 12.82
CA ALA A 407 -2.26 -2.57 13.80
C ALA A 407 -1.13 -1.53 13.66
N GLY A 408 -1.09 -0.77 12.56
CA GLY A 408 -0.01 0.16 12.23
C GLY A 408 1.08 -0.46 11.37
N LEU A 409 0.83 -1.54 10.62
CA LEU A 409 1.77 -2.12 9.65
C LEU A 409 1.63 -1.47 8.27
N ALA A 410 2.74 -1.38 7.54
CA ALA A 410 2.80 -0.95 6.15
C ALA A 410 2.72 -2.15 5.20
N HIS A 411 2.61 -1.88 3.89
CA HIS A 411 2.72 -2.96 2.92
C HIS A 411 4.11 -3.60 2.94
N SER A 412 4.16 -4.92 2.73
CA SER A 412 5.39 -5.68 2.54
C SER A 412 5.76 -5.74 1.06
N PRO A 413 7.03 -5.49 0.68
CA PRO A 413 7.49 -5.66 -0.70
C PRO A 413 7.90 -7.11 -1.03
N ILE A 414 7.92 -8.01 -0.03
CA ILE A 414 8.25 -9.43 -0.22
C ILE A 414 7.16 -10.09 -1.04
N ARG A 415 7.55 -10.92 -2.01
CA ARG A 415 6.60 -11.55 -2.94
C ARG A 415 7.17 -12.80 -3.61
N ASP A 416 6.28 -13.70 -3.96
CA ASP A 416 6.52 -14.78 -4.91
C ASP A 416 5.49 -14.69 -6.04
N LEU A 417 5.88 -13.97 -7.10
CA LEU A 417 5.05 -13.81 -8.30
C LEU A 417 5.00 -15.09 -9.15
N SER A 418 5.96 -16.00 -8.98
CA SER A 418 6.09 -17.20 -9.81
C SER A 418 5.06 -18.28 -9.47
N ARG A 419 4.52 -18.23 -8.25
CA ARG A 419 3.58 -19.21 -7.70
C ARG A 419 2.32 -18.56 -7.16
N TRP A 420 1.75 -17.58 -7.87
CA TRP A 420 0.63 -16.73 -7.40
C TRP A 420 -0.55 -17.48 -6.77
N PHE A 421 -0.93 -18.63 -7.34
CA PHE A 421 -2.04 -19.47 -6.85
C PHE A 421 -1.55 -20.77 -6.18
N SER A 422 -0.29 -20.85 -5.79
CA SER A 422 0.23 -22.02 -5.07
C SER A 422 0.02 -21.87 -3.57
N PRO A 423 -0.41 -22.93 -2.86
CA PRO A 423 -0.41 -22.93 -1.39
C PRO A 423 1.00 -22.90 -0.79
N SER A 424 2.05 -23.08 -1.61
CA SER A 424 3.45 -22.95 -1.17
C SER A 424 4.01 -21.53 -1.32
N ASN A 425 3.19 -20.58 -1.78
CA ASN A 425 3.56 -19.18 -1.91
C ASN A 425 3.61 -18.53 -0.54
N ALA A 426 4.73 -17.86 -0.24
CA ALA A 426 4.99 -17.20 1.04
C ALA A 426 4.86 -15.67 0.97
N THR A 427 4.15 -15.14 -0.04
CA THR A 427 3.85 -13.71 -0.16
C THR A 427 3.08 -13.26 1.10
N PRO A 428 3.57 -12.24 1.82
CA PRO A 428 2.89 -11.74 3.01
C PRO A 428 1.50 -11.20 2.70
N THR A 429 0.62 -11.32 3.69
CA THR A 429 -0.73 -10.74 3.61
C THR A 429 -0.66 -9.22 3.43
N MET A 430 0.37 -8.56 3.96
CA MET A 430 0.60 -7.14 3.74
C MET A 430 1.13 -6.78 2.35
N PHE A 431 1.20 -7.71 1.39
CA PHE A 431 1.51 -7.34 0.01
C PHE A 431 0.41 -6.44 -0.58
N SER A 432 0.80 -5.39 -1.32
CA SER A 432 -0.12 -4.31 -1.73
C SER A 432 -1.12 -4.67 -2.83
N ILE A 433 -1.12 -5.92 -3.31
CA ILE A 433 -2.01 -6.40 -4.37
C ILE A 433 -2.88 -7.50 -3.78
N ALA A 434 -4.19 -7.29 -3.85
CA ALA A 434 -5.15 -8.30 -3.44
C ALA A 434 -5.11 -9.52 -4.39
N ILE A 435 -5.12 -10.70 -3.78
CA ILE A 435 -5.06 -11.99 -4.49
C ILE A 435 -6.45 -12.64 -4.41
N PRO A 436 -7.13 -12.86 -5.54
CA PRO A 436 -8.42 -13.55 -5.55
C PRO A 436 -8.25 -15.03 -5.21
N ASN A 437 -9.35 -15.67 -4.83
CA ASN A 437 -9.36 -17.11 -4.55
C ASN A 437 -8.86 -17.90 -5.76
N PRO A 438 -7.99 -18.90 -5.57
CA PRO A 438 -7.44 -19.70 -6.64
C PRO A 438 -8.52 -20.32 -7.56
N PRO A 439 -8.32 -20.30 -8.89
CA PRO A 439 -9.26 -20.92 -9.83
C PRO A 439 -9.46 -22.43 -9.62
N ASP A 440 -8.48 -23.09 -9.01
CA ASP A 440 -8.48 -24.54 -8.73
C ASP A 440 -9.14 -24.89 -7.37
N GLY A 441 -9.60 -23.89 -6.62
CA GLY A 441 -10.22 -24.06 -5.30
C GLY A 441 -9.24 -24.37 -4.17
N SER A 442 -7.92 -24.22 -4.40
CA SER A 442 -6.95 -24.25 -3.31
C SER A 442 -7.12 -23.05 -2.36
N GLU A 443 -6.53 -23.15 -1.16
CA GLU A 443 -6.66 -22.11 -0.14
C GLU A 443 -5.98 -20.81 -0.59
N ASN A 444 -6.66 -19.68 -0.38
CA ASN A 444 -6.11 -18.36 -0.67
C ASN A 444 -5.02 -18.01 0.33
N ILE A 445 -3.84 -17.63 -0.15
CA ILE A 445 -2.66 -17.35 0.70
C ILE A 445 -2.87 -16.17 1.66
N MET A 446 -3.77 -15.24 1.33
CA MET A 446 -4.14 -14.10 2.17
C MET A 446 -4.94 -14.51 3.43
N LEU A 447 -5.35 -15.79 3.53
CA LEU A 447 -5.98 -16.35 4.72
C LEU A 447 -4.96 -16.67 5.84
N SER A 448 -3.66 -16.62 5.54
CA SER A 448 -2.61 -16.90 6.51
C SER A 448 -1.63 -15.74 6.60
N LEU A 449 -1.23 -15.40 7.84
CA LEU A 449 -0.17 -14.43 8.06
C LEU A 449 1.18 -15.09 7.75
N ALA A 450 2.00 -14.50 6.88
CA ALA A 450 3.35 -14.96 6.61
C ALA A 450 4.29 -14.62 7.78
N PHE A 451 5.55 -15.07 7.69
CA PHE A 451 6.54 -14.77 8.73
C PHE A 451 6.77 -13.27 8.88
N ASP A 452 6.85 -12.53 7.77
CA ASP A 452 7.02 -11.07 7.77
C ASP A 452 5.88 -10.32 8.46
N ASP A 453 4.62 -10.71 8.21
CA ASP A 453 3.44 -10.11 8.84
C ASP A 453 3.49 -10.28 10.37
N ARG A 454 3.76 -11.52 10.82
CA ARG A 454 3.83 -11.85 12.25
C ARG A 454 5.02 -11.18 12.93
N LEU A 455 6.18 -11.12 12.26
CA LEU A 455 7.38 -10.50 12.81
C LEU A 455 7.19 -9.00 12.94
N SER A 456 6.67 -8.33 11.92
CA SER A 456 6.41 -6.89 11.93
C SER A 456 5.45 -6.51 13.06
N LEU A 457 4.38 -7.29 13.24
CA LEU A 457 3.46 -7.14 14.39
C LEU A 457 4.19 -7.31 15.73
N SER A 458 5.06 -8.31 15.83
CA SER A 458 5.80 -8.62 17.06
C SER A 458 6.88 -7.59 17.38
N MET A 459 7.48 -6.97 16.37
CA MET A 459 8.41 -5.85 16.55
C MET A 459 7.69 -4.62 17.08
N LEU A 460 6.45 -4.36 16.64
CA LEU A 460 5.64 -3.23 17.09
C LEU A 460 5.01 -3.49 18.48
N TYR A 461 4.60 -4.72 18.75
CA TYR A 461 3.92 -5.13 19.99
C TYR A 461 4.57 -6.36 20.61
N PRO A 462 5.84 -6.31 21.05
CA PRO A 462 6.55 -7.50 21.51
C PRO A 462 5.89 -8.14 22.72
N ALA A 463 5.69 -9.45 22.66
CA ALA A 463 5.32 -10.24 23.83
C ALA A 463 6.47 -10.31 24.84
N VAL A 464 6.14 -10.64 26.09
CA VAL A 464 7.15 -10.91 27.12
C VAL A 464 8.05 -12.06 26.65
N GLY A 465 9.36 -11.88 26.73
CA GLY A 465 10.35 -12.88 26.30
C GLY A 465 10.79 -12.79 24.84
N PHE A 466 10.13 -11.97 24.01
CA PHE A 466 10.45 -11.83 22.57
C PHE A 466 11.94 -11.52 22.32
N SER A 467 12.52 -10.58 23.08
CA SER A 467 13.93 -10.21 22.92
C SER A 467 14.94 -11.22 23.48
N THR A 468 14.50 -12.21 24.26
CA THR A 468 15.38 -13.23 24.84
C THR A 468 15.30 -14.56 24.09
N GLU A 469 14.13 -14.89 23.53
CA GLU A 469 13.91 -16.14 22.78
C GLU A 469 14.43 -16.05 21.34
N TYR A 470 14.42 -14.84 20.79
CA TYR A 470 14.85 -14.57 19.43
C TYR A 470 16.10 -13.70 19.40
N GLY A 471 16.82 -13.74 18.30
CA GLY A 471 17.91 -12.82 18.02
C GLY A 471 17.48 -11.70 17.08
N GLY A 472 18.47 -10.98 16.58
CA GLY A 472 18.25 -9.94 15.60
C GLY A 472 19.49 -9.67 14.76
N ILE A 473 19.30 -8.80 13.77
CA ILE A 473 20.31 -8.32 12.84
C ILE A 473 20.20 -6.80 12.79
N GLU A 474 21.31 -6.09 12.85
CA GLU A 474 21.35 -4.65 12.65
C GLU A 474 22.53 -4.23 11.79
N GLY A 475 22.36 -3.12 11.08
CA GLY A 475 23.37 -2.62 10.17
C GLY A 475 23.01 -1.27 9.57
N ARG A 476 23.73 -0.92 8.51
CA ARG A 476 23.47 0.27 7.70
C ARG A 476 23.59 -0.04 6.22
N VAL A 477 22.87 0.73 5.42
CA VAL A 477 22.99 0.77 3.96
C VAL A 477 23.59 2.11 3.56
N LEU A 478 24.70 2.08 2.83
CA LEU A 478 25.43 3.26 2.37
C LEU A 478 25.54 3.27 0.85
N SER A 479 25.51 4.45 0.24
CA SER A 479 25.72 4.56 -1.19
C SER A 479 27.19 4.29 -1.50
N GLY A 480 27.47 3.28 -2.31
CA GLY A 480 28.82 3.01 -2.80
C GLY A 480 29.46 4.16 -3.60
N ILE A 481 28.65 5.11 -4.09
CA ILE A 481 29.13 6.26 -4.88
C ILE A 481 29.72 7.36 -4.00
N ASP A 482 29.06 7.70 -2.90
CA ASP A 482 29.44 8.86 -2.07
C ASP A 482 29.50 8.60 -0.56
N GLY A 483 29.30 7.34 -0.14
CA GLY A 483 29.33 6.88 1.24
C GLY A 483 28.21 7.44 2.12
N LYS A 484 27.19 8.08 1.55
CA LYS A 484 26.08 8.61 2.33
C LYS A 484 25.05 7.54 2.64
N PRO A 485 24.33 7.66 3.77
CA PRO A 485 23.28 6.71 4.08
C PRO A 485 22.16 6.68 3.05
N VAL A 486 21.70 5.47 2.73
CA VAL A 486 20.58 5.25 1.80
C VAL A 486 19.31 4.98 2.59
N ARG A 487 18.36 5.91 2.52
CA ARG A 487 17.11 5.90 3.29
C ARG A 487 15.95 5.24 2.55
N GLY A 488 15.05 4.61 3.29
CA GLY A 488 13.82 3.99 2.76
C GLY A 488 14.05 2.81 1.83
N ASN A 489 15.23 2.17 1.85
CA ASN A 489 15.51 0.96 1.08
C ASN A 489 15.12 -0.27 1.88
N PHE A 490 14.64 -1.30 1.20
CA PHE A 490 14.17 -2.50 1.86
C PHE A 490 15.32 -3.50 2.02
N VAL A 491 15.64 -3.84 3.26
CA VAL A 491 16.63 -4.86 3.61
C VAL A 491 15.87 -6.16 3.88
N ALA A 492 15.93 -7.08 2.94
CA ALA A 492 15.39 -8.43 3.07
C ALA A 492 16.33 -9.30 3.90
N VAL A 493 15.76 -10.10 4.80
CA VAL A 493 16.41 -11.17 5.55
C VAL A 493 15.77 -12.49 5.18
N LEU A 494 16.59 -13.37 4.64
CA LEU A 494 16.20 -14.64 4.04
C LEU A 494 16.90 -15.75 4.81
N GLY A 495 16.18 -16.76 5.28
CA GLY A 495 16.83 -17.92 5.91
C GLY A 495 17.82 -18.56 4.92
N ALA A 496 19.04 -18.89 5.34
CA ALA A 496 20.07 -19.39 4.44
C ALA A 496 19.66 -20.73 3.77
N PRO A 497 20.04 -20.97 2.50
CA PRO A 497 19.67 -22.18 1.79
C PRO A 497 20.46 -23.39 2.30
N GLN A 498 19.81 -24.56 2.36
CA GLN A 498 20.46 -25.83 2.74
C GLN A 498 21.29 -26.49 1.60
N GLY A 499 21.56 -25.77 0.51
CA GLY A 499 22.15 -26.32 -0.71
C GLY A 499 22.73 -25.24 -1.61
N GLU A 500 22.39 -25.26 -2.91
CA GLU A 500 22.79 -24.19 -3.83
C GLU A 500 22.34 -22.83 -3.30
N GLY A 501 23.24 -21.84 -3.37
CA GLY A 501 22.94 -20.45 -3.05
C GLY A 501 21.75 -19.92 -3.85
N TYR A 502 21.23 -18.77 -3.41
CA TYR A 502 20.20 -18.07 -4.17
C TYR A 502 20.80 -17.46 -5.43
N ARG A 503 20.08 -17.58 -6.54
CA ARG A 503 20.55 -17.05 -7.83
C ARG A 503 20.29 -15.55 -7.99
N ASN A 504 19.32 -15.04 -7.24
CA ASN A 504 18.90 -13.65 -7.13
C ASN A 504 17.83 -13.56 -6.04
N LEU A 505 17.38 -12.34 -5.76
CA LEU A 505 16.39 -12.07 -4.73
C LEU A 505 15.03 -12.76 -4.97
N ASN A 506 14.57 -12.84 -6.23
CA ASN A 506 13.31 -13.54 -6.56
C ASN A 506 13.43 -15.06 -6.32
N ASP A 507 14.56 -15.68 -6.68
CA ASP A 507 14.84 -17.08 -6.34
C ASP A 507 14.88 -17.29 -4.81
N ALA A 508 15.41 -16.31 -4.07
CA ALA A 508 15.44 -16.35 -2.62
C ALA A 508 14.03 -16.29 -2.01
N TYR A 509 13.17 -15.37 -2.44
CA TYR A 509 11.78 -15.32 -1.96
C TYR A 509 11.00 -16.61 -2.24
N ASN A 510 11.35 -17.31 -3.32
CA ASN A 510 10.71 -18.58 -3.65
C ASN A 510 11.23 -19.76 -2.79
N ARG A 511 12.51 -19.77 -2.44
CA ARG A 511 13.17 -20.94 -1.84
C ARG A 511 13.50 -20.79 -0.37
N ALA A 512 13.52 -19.56 0.16
CA ALA A 512 13.88 -19.32 1.54
C ALA A 512 12.84 -19.95 2.48
N PRO A 513 13.27 -20.63 3.55
CA PRO A 513 12.36 -21.20 4.55
C PRO A 513 11.57 -20.12 5.30
N LEU A 514 12.10 -18.88 5.30
CA LEU A 514 11.43 -17.69 5.77
C LEU A 514 12.01 -16.47 5.03
N ALA A 515 11.18 -15.44 4.87
CA ALA A 515 11.59 -14.13 4.40
C ALA A 515 10.92 -13.07 5.29
N THR A 516 11.67 -12.03 5.61
CA THR A 516 11.18 -10.82 6.28
C THR A 516 12.05 -9.64 5.85
N GLY A 517 11.71 -8.41 6.22
CA GLY A 517 12.61 -7.30 6.03
C GLY A 517 12.08 -6.02 6.64
N VAL A 518 12.92 -4.99 6.55
CA VAL A 518 12.66 -3.69 7.17
C VAL A 518 13.17 -2.59 6.25
N PHE A 519 12.58 -1.40 6.34
CA PHE A 519 13.07 -0.24 5.60
C PHE A 519 14.19 0.44 6.37
N THR A 520 15.21 0.94 5.66
CA THR A 520 16.25 1.75 6.27
C THR A 520 15.71 3.11 6.72
N ASP A 521 16.16 3.59 7.86
CA ASP A 521 15.78 4.90 8.38
C ASP A 521 16.48 6.06 7.64
N GLN A 522 16.33 7.28 8.15
CA GLN A 522 16.95 8.48 7.58
C GLN A 522 18.49 8.49 7.63
N GLN A 523 19.10 7.57 8.40
CA GLN A 523 20.53 7.38 8.58
C GLN A 523 20.99 6.08 7.90
N GLY A 524 20.16 5.51 7.02
CA GLY A 524 20.43 4.24 6.35
C GLY A 524 20.48 3.05 7.30
N ALA A 525 20.16 3.24 8.59
CA ALA A 525 20.23 2.17 9.57
C ALA A 525 19.02 1.26 9.46
N PHE A 526 19.24 -0.03 9.67
CA PHE A 526 18.19 -1.02 9.77
C PHE A 526 18.41 -1.89 11.01
N ARG A 527 17.30 -2.34 11.60
CA ARG A 527 17.32 -3.27 12.73
C ARG A 527 16.13 -4.20 12.65
N ILE A 528 16.41 -5.49 12.66
CA ILE A 528 15.44 -6.59 12.61
C ILE A 528 15.61 -7.38 13.90
N GLN A 529 14.53 -7.59 14.63
CA GLN A 529 14.51 -8.36 15.87
C GLN A 529 13.43 -9.43 15.77
N GLY A 530 13.55 -10.50 16.55
CA GLY A 530 12.58 -11.61 16.49
C GLY A 530 12.95 -12.70 15.50
N LEU A 531 14.19 -12.72 15.01
CA LEU A 531 14.69 -13.75 14.12
C LEU A 531 15.01 -15.01 14.92
N PRO A 532 14.48 -16.19 14.53
CA PRO A 532 14.90 -17.46 15.10
C PRO A 532 16.42 -17.65 15.00
N PRO A 533 17.06 -18.36 15.94
CA PRO A 533 18.46 -18.73 15.78
C PRO A 533 18.69 -19.50 14.47
N GLY A 534 19.69 -19.10 13.70
CA GLY A 534 19.96 -19.64 12.38
C GLY A 534 20.87 -18.73 11.56
N ASP A 535 21.17 -19.16 10.34
CA ASP A 535 21.97 -18.40 9.39
C ASP A 535 21.05 -17.73 8.37
N TYR A 536 21.38 -16.50 7.99
CA TYR A 536 20.56 -15.66 7.13
C TYR A 536 21.37 -15.01 6.02
N ILE A 537 20.77 -14.89 4.84
CA ILE A 537 21.25 -14.04 3.76
C ILE A 537 20.50 -12.72 3.81
N LEU A 538 21.22 -11.60 3.73
CA LEU A 538 20.63 -10.28 3.58
C LEU A 538 20.64 -9.88 2.11
N GLY A 539 19.60 -9.20 1.66
CA GLY A 539 19.56 -8.61 0.33
C GLY A 539 18.93 -7.23 0.33
N LEU A 540 19.37 -6.38 -0.58
CA LEU A 540 18.73 -5.11 -0.87
C LEU A 540 17.74 -5.27 -2.01
N GLN A 541 16.54 -4.75 -1.79
CA GLN A 541 15.51 -4.68 -2.82
C GLN A 541 15.26 -3.21 -3.21
N PRO A 542 15.39 -2.84 -4.49
CA PRO A 542 14.94 -1.55 -5.00
C PRO A 542 13.41 -1.49 -5.04
N MET A 543 12.87 -0.29 -4.83
CA MET A 543 11.43 -0.01 -4.89
C MET A 543 11.08 0.67 -6.23
N ASP A 544 11.58 0.09 -7.31
CA ASP A 544 11.52 0.61 -8.69
C ASP A 544 10.28 0.14 -9.47
N ASP A 545 9.36 -0.57 -8.82
CA ASP A 545 8.18 -1.20 -9.42
C ASP A 545 8.51 -2.32 -10.43
N SER A 546 9.74 -2.85 -10.39
CA SER A 546 10.18 -4.03 -11.13
C SER A 546 10.48 -5.18 -10.17
N PRO A 547 9.59 -6.17 -10.05
CA PRO A 547 8.34 -6.38 -10.77
C PRO A 547 7.16 -5.57 -10.18
N PRO A 548 6.04 -5.46 -10.92
CA PRO A 548 4.90 -4.64 -10.54
C PRO A 548 4.38 -4.89 -9.12
N GLY A 549 3.98 -3.82 -8.43
CA GLY A 549 3.59 -3.85 -7.02
C GLY A 549 4.75 -3.54 -6.07
N THR A 550 5.91 -3.15 -6.60
CA THR A 550 7.05 -2.66 -5.82
C THR A 550 7.27 -1.17 -5.93
N ASN A 551 6.25 -0.45 -6.38
CA ASN A 551 6.25 1.01 -6.46
C ASN A 551 6.51 1.64 -5.09
N LYS A 552 7.53 2.50 -4.99
CA LYS A 552 7.84 3.32 -3.83
C LYS A 552 6.66 4.09 -3.21
N ARG A 553 5.64 4.45 -4.01
CA ARG A 553 4.44 5.14 -3.55
C ARG A 553 3.42 4.24 -2.86
N ALA A 554 3.56 2.92 -3.01
CA ALA A 554 2.61 1.95 -2.48
C ALA A 554 2.90 1.55 -1.03
N PHE A 555 4.14 1.65 -0.53
CA PHE A 555 4.51 0.99 0.73
C PHE A 555 4.22 1.77 2.01
N ASN A 556 4.91 2.90 2.20
CA ASN A 556 4.73 3.76 3.35
C ASN A 556 5.20 5.19 3.04
N THR A 557 4.90 6.14 3.93
CA THR A 557 5.28 7.55 3.76
C THR A 557 6.79 7.76 3.75
N LEU A 558 7.58 6.93 4.44
CA LEU A 558 9.04 7.03 4.43
C LEU A 558 9.59 6.81 3.02
N VAL A 559 9.20 5.72 2.37
CA VAL A 559 9.61 5.34 1.02
C VAL A 559 9.02 6.31 -0.01
N ALA A 560 7.72 6.59 0.07
CA ALA A 560 7.01 7.40 -0.92
C ALA A 560 7.50 8.86 -0.97
N ARG A 561 7.96 9.42 0.16
CA ARG A 561 8.33 10.84 0.27
C ARG A 561 9.81 11.08 0.46
N PHE A 562 10.51 10.15 1.10
CA PHE A 562 11.90 10.33 1.51
C PHE A 562 12.83 9.22 1.03
N GLY A 563 12.34 8.19 0.34
CA GLY A 563 13.19 7.08 -0.10
C GLY A 563 14.23 7.50 -1.14
N ASP A 564 15.48 7.09 -0.95
CA ASP A 564 16.54 7.14 -1.95
C ASP A 564 16.56 5.79 -2.69
N VAL A 565 15.44 5.43 -3.31
CA VAL A 565 15.15 4.07 -3.80
C VAL A 565 15.37 3.88 -5.31
N ASP A 566 15.71 4.96 -6.03
CA ASP A 566 15.89 4.94 -7.49
C ASP A 566 17.35 4.68 -7.92
N PHE A 567 18.26 4.41 -6.97
CA PHE A 567 19.72 4.34 -7.21
C PHE A 567 20.37 3.04 -6.69
N VAL A 568 19.59 2.01 -6.38
CA VAL A 568 20.06 0.76 -5.77
C VAL A 568 19.80 -0.40 -6.72
N TRP A 569 20.77 -1.32 -6.81
CA TRP A 569 20.64 -2.55 -7.58
C TRP A 569 20.29 -3.67 -6.61
N ASP A 570 19.56 -4.69 -7.07
CA ASP A 570 19.39 -5.91 -6.28
C ASP A 570 20.76 -6.55 -6.00
N GLU A 571 21.12 -6.70 -4.73
CA GLU A 571 22.36 -7.36 -4.32
C GLU A 571 22.19 -8.10 -2.98
N PHE A 572 23.08 -9.06 -2.73
CA PHE A 572 23.20 -9.72 -1.44
C PHE A 572 24.43 -9.22 -0.69
N TYR A 573 24.27 -9.06 0.62
CA TYR A 573 25.39 -8.79 1.50
C TYR A 573 26.39 -9.96 1.43
N ASN A 574 27.64 -9.64 1.09
CA ASN A 574 28.73 -10.59 0.86
C ASN A 574 29.89 -10.42 1.87
N GLY A 575 29.64 -9.71 2.97
CA GLY A 575 30.48 -9.73 4.14
C GLY A 575 31.76 -8.93 3.99
N SER A 576 32.90 -9.59 4.15
CA SER A 576 34.20 -8.90 4.03
C SER A 576 34.53 -8.44 2.61
N SER A 577 33.77 -8.90 1.61
CA SER A 577 33.94 -8.51 0.21
C SER A 577 33.06 -7.32 -0.18
N GLU A 578 32.25 -6.80 0.75
CA GLU A 578 31.19 -5.85 0.44
C GLU A 578 31.79 -4.56 -0.09
N SER A 579 31.28 -4.09 -1.22
CA SER A 579 31.80 -2.85 -1.81
C SER A 579 30.85 -2.22 -2.80
N ALA A 580 31.13 -0.96 -3.14
CA ALA A 580 30.45 -0.23 -4.20
C ALA A 580 30.55 -0.87 -5.61
N ASP A 581 31.48 -1.81 -5.82
CA ASP A 581 31.75 -2.44 -7.11
C ASP A 581 31.75 -3.96 -6.94
N GLU A 582 30.55 -4.55 -7.07
CA GLU A 582 30.32 -5.97 -6.88
C GLU A 582 30.38 -6.71 -8.23
N PRO A 583 31.45 -7.49 -8.50
CA PRO A 583 31.54 -8.26 -9.75
C PRO A 583 30.53 -9.42 -9.81
N ASP A 584 30.04 -9.87 -8.66
CA ASP A 584 28.95 -10.84 -8.52
C ASP A 584 27.99 -10.39 -7.42
N PRO A 585 26.93 -9.63 -7.75
CA PRO A 585 25.97 -9.09 -6.76
C PRO A 585 25.13 -10.18 -6.06
N TRP A 586 25.31 -11.45 -6.45
CA TRP A 586 24.62 -12.59 -5.84
C TRP A 586 25.56 -13.44 -4.98
N ALA A 587 26.84 -13.07 -4.88
CA ALA A 587 27.70 -13.57 -3.82
C ALA A 587 27.09 -13.18 -2.48
N ALA A 588 27.05 -14.10 -1.51
CA ALA A 588 26.41 -13.83 -0.23
C ALA A 588 27.19 -14.48 0.91
N GLU A 589 27.33 -13.75 2.02
CA GLU A 589 27.93 -14.26 3.26
C GLU A 589 26.82 -14.42 4.31
N PRO A 590 26.59 -15.64 4.85
CA PRO A 590 25.58 -15.85 5.86
C PRO A 590 25.87 -15.10 7.16
N VAL A 591 24.86 -14.43 7.70
CA VAL A 591 24.87 -13.81 9.01
C VAL A 591 24.22 -14.76 10.01
N THR A 592 25.00 -15.22 10.99
CA THR A 592 24.51 -16.08 12.07
C THR A 592 23.80 -15.26 13.15
N VAL A 593 22.56 -15.65 13.46
CA VAL A 593 21.76 -15.11 14.56
C VAL A 593 21.67 -16.12 15.69
N THR A 594 21.82 -15.65 16.92
CA THR A 594 21.63 -16.46 18.13
C THR A 594 20.58 -15.83 19.04
N ALA A 595 19.88 -16.67 19.82
CA ALA A 595 18.82 -16.20 20.71
C ALA A 595 19.37 -15.17 21.74
N GLY A 596 18.65 -14.07 21.93
CA GLY A 596 19.03 -13.02 22.87
C GLY A 596 20.20 -12.14 22.42
N ALA A 597 20.72 -12.32 21.20
CA ALA A 597 21.81 -11.52 20.66
C ALA A 597 21.40 -10.84 19.34
N THR A 598 21.98 -9.67 19.09
CA THR A 598 21.86 -8.97 17.81
C THR A 598 23.20 -9.06 17.07
N ALA A 599 23.20 -9.67 15.89
CA ALA A 599 24.33 -9.61 14.97
C ALA A 599 24.42 -8.17 14.41
N GLY A 600 25.61 -7.57 14.48
CA GLY A 600 25.84 -6.19 14.07
C GLY A 600 27.12 -6.05 13.27
N GLY A 601 27.48 -4.81 12.93
CA GLY A 601 28.65 -4.52 12.09
C GLY A 601 28.42 -4.82 10.61
N ILE A 602 27.16 -4.92 10.20
CA ILE A 602 26.76 -5.10 8.81
C ILE A 602 26.66 -3.71 8.18
N GLU A 603 27.42 -3.54 7.11
CA GLU A 603 27.36 -2.38 6.22
C GLU A 603 27.17 -2.95 4.83
N ILE A 604 26.09 -2.54 4.17
CA ILE A 604 25.76 -2.87 2.78
C ILE A 604 26.03 -1.60 1.96
#